data_AF-A0A936BDS1-F1
#
_entry.id   AF-A0A936BDS1-F1
#
_cell.length_a   1.000
_cell.length_b   1.000
_cell.length_c   1.000
_cell.angle_alpha   90.00
_cell.angle_beta   90.00
_cell.angle_gamma   90.00
#
_symmetry.space_group_name_H-M   'P 1'
#
loop_
_entity.id
_entity.type
_entity.pdbx_description
1 polymer ?
#
loop_
_entity_poly.entity_id
_entity_poly.type
_entity_poly.pdbx_seq_one_letter_code
_entity_poly.pdbx_strand_id
1 'polypeptide(L)'
;MKKENIIRLTADEARVRAEQSYKETDWARIDRLTDAYITAATRDDPDWQEFADVDWSKAVLVLPPEKQAISIRLDRDVIDFFKAQGSGYQTRINAVLRHFMDARKPRKAG
;
A
#
# COMPACT_ATOMS: atom_id res chain seq x y z
N MET A 1 -8.60 -5.31 10.80
CA MET A 1 -7.35 -4.58 11.15
C MET A 1 -7.69 -3.41 12.09
N LYS A 2 -7.19 -3.42 13.33
CA LYS A 2 -7.45 -2.36 14.30
C LYS A 2 -6.50 -1.18 14.06
N LYS A 3 -7.03 0.05 14.09
CA LYS A 3 -6.29 1.31 13.86
C LYS A 3 -5.23 1.62 14.94
N GLU A 4 -5.16 0.80 15.97
CA GLU A 4 -4.37 1.01 17.19
C GLU A 4 -2.86 0.77 17.00
N ASN A 5 -2.44 0.02 15.97
CA ASN A 5 -1.02 -0.29 15.72
C ASN A 5 -0.36 0.56 14.62
N ILE A 6 -1.09 1.52 14.01
CA ILE A 6 -0.53 2.38 12.96
C ILE A 6 0.06 3.62 13.61
N ILE A 7 1.39 3.62 13.81
CA ILE A 7 2.14 4.77 14.31
C ILE A 7 2.67 5.61 13.15
N ARG A 8 2.58 6.95 13.27
CA ARG A 8 3.23 7.89 12.35
C ARG A 8 4.54 8.31 12.98
N LEU A 9 5.65 7.99 12.33
CA LEU A 9 7.00 8.35 12.75
C LEU A 9 7.67 9.11 11.62
N THR A 10 8.55 10.04 11.97
CA THR A 10 9.49 10.64 11.01
C THR A 10 10.58 9.63 10.65
N ALA A 11 11.31 9.86 9.54
CA ALA A 11 12.36 8.95 9.09
C ALA A 11 13.47 8.77 10.14
N ASP A 12 13.83 9.85 10.87
CA ASP A 12 14.85 9.80 11.90
C ASP A 12 14.38 9.03 13.14
N GLU A 13 13.13 9.25 13.58
CA GLU A 13 12.53 8.49 14.67
C GLU A 13 12.38 7.00 14.33
N ALA A 14 12.06 6.68 13.08
CA ALA A 14 12.00 5.29 12.60
C ALA A 14 13.37 4.61 12.66
N ARG A 15 14.46 5.31 12.33
CA ARG A 15 15.83 4.80 12.43
C ARG A 15 16.22 4.54 13.89
N VAL A 16 16.01 5.52 14.77
CA VAL A 16 16.31 5.38 16.21
C VAL A 16 15.51 4.22 16.81
N ARG A 17 14.22 4.10 16.46
CA ARG A 17 13.38 2.99 16.93
C ARG A 17 13.83 1.64 16.38
N ALA A 18 14.25 1.57 15.12
CA ALA A 18 14.79 0.35 14.53
C ALA A 18 16.03 -0.11 15.31
N GLU A 19 16.97 0.80 15.60
CA GLU A 19 18.18 0.52 16.39
C GLU A 19 17.85 0.05 17.82
N GLN A 20 16.81 0.60 18.44
CA GLN A 20 16.37 0.16 19.77
C GLN A 20 15.67 -1.21 19.73
N SER A 21 14.76 -1.42 18.77
CA SER A 21 14.06 -2.71 18.59
C SER A 21 15.03 -3.85 18.24
N TYR A 22 16.13 -3.53 17.57
CA TYR A 22 17.21 -4.48 17.32
C TYR A 22 17.84 -4.95 18.63
N LYS A 23 17.96 -4.09 19.66
CA LYS A 23 18.53 -4.48 20.96
C LYS A 23 17.55 -5.29 21.83
N GLU A 24 16.25 -5.14 21.61
CA GLU A 24 15.20 -5.88 22.33
C GLU A 24 14.92 -7.27 21.73
N THR A 25 15.39 -7.51 20.50
CA THR A 25 15.23 -8.80 19.82
C THR A 25 16.33 -9.78 20.24
N ASP A 26 15.95 -10.98 20.65
CA ASP A 26 16.89 -12.08 20.92
C ASP A 26 17.40 -12.69 19.60
N TRP A 27 18.39 -12.04 18.99
CA TRP A 27 19.01 -12.49 17.74
C TRP A 27 19.69 -13.84 17.87
N ALA A 28 20.29 -14.12 19.04
CA ALA A 28 20.94 -15.40 19.30
C ALA A 28 19.95 -16.57 19.26
N ARG A 29 18.68 -16.34 19.60
CA ARG A 29 17.60 -17.30 19.38
C ARG A 29 17.26 -17.44 17.90
N ILE A 30 17.09 -16.33 17.18
CA ILE A 30 16.73 -16.34 15.74
C ILE A 30 17.79 -17.08 14.92
N ASP A 31 19.07 -16.80 15.16
CA ASP A 31 20.20 -17.44 14.44
C ASP A 31 20.29 -18.95 14.68
N ARG A 32 19.69 -19.47 15.76
CA ARG A 32 19.63 -20.91 16.06
C ARG A 32 18.40 -21.59 15.47
N LEU A 33 17.44 -20.85 14.93
CA LEU A 33 16.27 -21.44 14.29
C LEU A 33 16.71 -22.13 13.01
N THR A 34 16.36 -23.40 12.89
CA THR A 34 16.66 -24.19 11.69
C THR A 34 15.59 -23.98 10.64
N ASP A 35 15.96 -24.05 9.37
CA ASP A 35 15.02 -23.98 8.24
C ASP A 35 13.91 -25.03 8.36
N ALA A 36 14.22 -26.21 8.88
CA ALA A 36 13.25 -27.28 9.12
C ALA A 36 12.18 -26.87 10.14
N TYR A 37 12.60 -26.23 11.24
CA TYR A 37 11.67 -25.71 12.24
C TYR A 37 10.82 -24.58 11.66
N ILE A 38 11.42 -23.64 10.93
CA ILE A 38 10.69 -22.53 10.30
C ILE A 38 9.64 -23.06 9.34
N THR A 39 10.01 -24.02 8.48
CA THR A 39 9.09 -24.62 7.51
C THR A 39 7.91 -25.32 8.19
N ALA A 40 8.18 -26.07 9.27
CA ALA A 40 7.12 -26.72 10.04
C ALA A 40 6.20 -25.70 10.72
N ALA A 41 6.77 -24.67 11.35
CA ALA A 41 6.01 -23.61 11.98
C ALA A 41 5.13 -22.84 10.99
N THR A 42 5.65 -22.52 9.80
CA THR A 42 4.88 -21.87 8.72
C THR A 42 3.76 -22.74 8.19
N ARG A 43 3.96 -24.07 8.10
CA ARG A 43 2.92 -25.01 7.65
C ARG A 43 1.77 -25.13 8.64
N ASP A 44 2.11 -25.12 9.92
CA ASP A 44 1.15 -25.31 11.01
C ASP A 44 0.44 -24.00 11.41
N ASP A 45 0.84 -22.85 10.83
CA ASP A 45 0.23 -21.54 11.07
C ASP A 45 -1.14 -21.43 10.35
N PRO A 46 -2.25 -21.32 11.10
CA PRO A 46 -3.60 -21.17 10.52
C PRO A 46 -3.75 -19.94 9.63
N ASP A 47 -3.06 -18.83 9.93
CA ASP A 47 -3.14 -17.59 9.16
C ASP A 47 -2.40 -17.70 7.82
N TRP A 48 -1.43 -18.62 7.73
CA TRP A 48 -0.67 -18.86 6.49
C TRP A 48 -1.38 -19.81 5.53
N GLN A 49 -2.30 -20.67 6.01
CA GLN A 49 -2.92 -21.71 5.17
C GLN A 49 -3.68 -21.16 3.96
N GLU A 50 -4.33 -20.00 4.09
CA GLU A 50 -5.03 -19.34 2.97
C GLU A 50 -4.08 -18.87 1.84
N PHE A 51 -2.79 -18.72 2.14
CA PHE A 51 -1.78 -18.22 1.21
C PHE A 51 -0.80 -19.29 0.74
N ALA A 52 -0.89 -20.52 1.26
CA ALA A 52 0.05 -21.61 0.96
C ALA A 52 0.14 -21.96 -0.54
N ASP A 53 -0.97 -21.80 -1.27
CA ASP A 53 -1.07 -22.10 -2.70
C ASP A 53 -0.90 -20.87 -3.62
N VAL A 54 -0.55 -19.70 -3.07
CA VAL A 54 -0.36 -18.49 -3.86
C VAL A 54 0.89 -18.63 -4.74
N ASP A 55 0.66 -18.74 -6.04
CA ASP A 55 1.72 -18.75 -7.04
C ASP A 55 2.24 -17.33 -7.29
N TRP A 56 3.25 -16.93 -6.50
CA TRP A 56 3.91 -15.64 -6.61
C TRP A 56 4.62 -15.42 -7.95
N SER A 57 4.89 -16.47 -8.74
CA SER A 57 5.45 -16.31 -10.08
C SER A 57 4.49 -15.63 -11.07
N LYS A 58 3.18 -15.67 -10.76
CA LYS A 58 2.11 -15.01 -11.53
C LYS A 58 1.75 -13.63 -10.98
N ALA A 59 2.43 -13.16 -9.93
CA ALA A 59 2.17 -11.84 -9.38
C ALA A 59 2.47 -10.76 -10.42
N VAL A 60 1.47 -9.93 -10.73
CA VAL A 60 1.63 -8.81 -11.66
C VAL A 60 1.97 -7.56 -10.86
N LEU A 61 3.12 -6.95 -11.16
CA LEU A 61 3.47 -5.65 -10.60
C LEU A 61 2.53 -4.58 -11.18
N VAL A 62 1.59 -4.11 -10.37
CA VAL A 62 0.71 -2.99 -10.74
C VAL A 62 1.39 -1.69 -10.31
N LEU A 63 2.14 -1.09 -11.23
CA LEU A 63 2.67 0.25 -11.02
C LEU A 63 1.54 1.28 -11.14
N PRO A 64 1.36 2.19 -10.16
CA PRO A 64 0.41 3.27 -10.32
C PRO A 64 0.82 4.12 -11.53
N PRO A 65 -0.15 4.57 -12.36
CA PRO A 65 0.19 5.40 -13.50
C PRO A 65 0.86 6.69 -13.04
N GLU A 66 1.93 7.08 -13.75
CA GLU A 66 2.62 8.34 -13.48
C GLU A 66 1.63 9.51 -13.60
N LYS A 67 1.58 10.31 -12.54
CA LYS A 67 0.77 11.53 -12.50
C LYS A 67 1.66 12.69 -12.89
N GLN A 68 1.30 13.41 -13.94
CA GLN A 68 1.99 14.64 -14.29
C GLN A 68 1.44 15.79 -13.43
N ALA A 69 2.32 16.45 -12.67
CA ALA A 69 1.97 17.63 -11.91
C ALA A 69 1.85 18.83 -12.87
N ILE A 70 0.61 19.21 -13.19
CA ILE A 70 0.31 20.38 -14.03
C ILE A 70 -0.50 21.40 -13.24
N SER A 71 -0.31 22.68 -13.58
CA SER A 71 -1.16 23.76 -13.05
C SER A 71 -2.36 23.93 -13.97
N ILE A 72 -3.55 23.59 -13.47
CA ILE A 72 -4.82 23.79 -14.16
C ILE A 72 -5.70 24.77 -13.37
N ARG A 73 -6.49 25.57 -14.09
CA ARG A 73 -7.52 26.41 -13.48
C ARG A 73 -8.84 25.64 -13.50
N LEU A 74 -9.50 25.58 -12.35
CA LEU A 74 -10.83 25.00 -12.17
C LEU A 74 -11.71 26.07 -11.55
N ASP A 75 -13.01 26.01 -11.83
CA ASP A 75 -13.97 26.91 -11.23
C ASP A 75 -14.04 26.73 -9.71
N ARG A 76 -14.35 27.82 -9.02
CA ARG A 76 -14.31 27.87 -7.55
C ARG A 76 -15.30 26.90 -6.93
N ASP A 77 -16.52 26.86 -7.45
CA ASP A 77 -17.60 25.97 -7.01
C ASP A 77 -17.22 24.49 -7.15
N VAL A 78 -16.53 24.12 -8.24
CA VAL A 78 -16.01 22.77 -8.45
C VAL A 78 -14.97 22.42 -7.37
N ILE A 79 -14.03 23.32 -7.10
CA ILE A 79 -13.02 23.10 -6.05
C ILE A 79 -13.69 22.96 -4.68
N ASP A 80 -14.65 23.84 -4.36
CA ASP A 80 -15.34 23.85 -3.08
C ASP A 80 -16.17 22.57 -2.89
N PHE A 81 -16.83 22.08 -3.94
CA PHE A 81 -17.56 20.80 -3.94
C PHE A 81 -16.65 19.61 -3.59
N PHE A 82 -15.48 19.49 -4.22
CA PHE A 82 -14.57 18.37 -3.95
C PHE A 82 -13.86 18.50 -2.60
N LYS A 83 -13.58 19.73 -2.13
CA LYS A 83 -13.03 19.99 -0.80
C LYS A 83 -13.99 19.62 0.32
N ALA A 84 -15.29 19.85 0.14
CA ALA A 84 -16.32 19.48 1.11
C ALA A 84 -16.33 17.98 1.44
N GLN A 85 -15.81 17.14 0.54
CA GLN A 85 -15.71 15.67 0.72
C GLN A 85 -14.45 15.24 1.51
N GLY A 86 -13.67 16.19 2.04
CA GLY A 86 -12.51 15.94 2.91
C GLY A 86 -11.18 15.88 2.17
N SER A 87 -10.18 15.29 2.83
CA SER A 87 -8.84 15.12 2.26
C SER A 87 -8.87 14.25 0.99
N GLY A 88 -7.92 14.49 0.07
CA GLY A 88 -7.85 13.76 -1.19
C GLY A 88 -8.75 14.30 -2.32
N TYR A 89 -9.23 15.55 -2.21
CA TYR A 89 -10.07 16.17 -3.24
C TYR A 89 -9.42 16.16 -4.64
N GLN A 90 -8.10 16.36 -4.74
CA GLN A 90 -7.36 16.26 -6.00
C GLN A 90 -7.42 14.85 -6.62
N THR A 91 -7.30 13.80 -5.80
CA THR A 91 -7.43 12.41 -6.25
C THR A 91 -8.83 12.14 -6.79
N ARG A 92 -9.86 12.68 -6.15
CA ARG A 92 -11.26 12.58 -6.62
C ARG A 92 -11.49 13.31 -7.94
N ILE A 93 -10.96 14.53 -8.08
CA ILE A 93 -11.00 15.27 -9.36
C ILE A 93 -10.37 14.41 -10.46
N ASN A 94 -9.18 13.85 -10.22
CA ASN A 94 -8.51 13.00 -11.19
C ASN A 94 -9.32 11.73 -11.53
N ALA A 95 -9.97 11.09 -10.55
CA ALA A 95 -10.82 9.92 -10.78
C ALA A 95 -12.01 10.26 -11.69
N VAL A 96 -12.68 11.39 -11.47
CA VAL A 96 -13.80 11.85 -12.32
C VAL A 96 -13.33 12.10 -13.76
N LEU A 97 -12.19 12.80 -13.92
CA LEU A 97 -11.60 13.02 -15.26
C LEU A 97 -11.24 11.70 -15.95
N ARG A 98 -10.73 10.72 -15.20
CA ARG A 98 -10.41 9.38 -15.71
C ARG A 98 -11.66 8.67 -16.20
N HIS A 99 -12.72 8.62 -15.40
CA HIS A 99 -13.99 8.00 -15.79
C HIS A 99 -14.61 8.66 -17.02
N PHE A 100 -14.57 9.99 -17.09
CA PHE A 100 -15.04 10.73 -18.27
C PHE A 100 -14.24 10.36 -19.53
N MET A 101 -12.92 10.26 -19.42
CA MET A 101 -12.06 9.84 -20.52
C MET A 101 -12.35 8.39 -20.95
N ASP A 102 -12.47 7.47 -20.00
CA ASP A 102 -12.71 6.05 -20.31
C ASP A 102 -14.09 5.82 -20.94
N ALA A 103 -15.12 6.57 -20.52
CA ALA A 103 -16.45 6.53 -21.14
C ALA A 103 -16.47 7.05 -22.59
N ARG A 104 -15.53 7.93 -22.96
CA ARG A 104 -15.45 8.54 -24.30
C ARG A 104 -14.42 7.90 -25.21
N LYS A 105 -13.50 7.10 -24.67
CA LYS A 105 -12.57 6.34 -25.50
C LYS A 105 -13.39 5.34 -26.34
N PRO A 106 -13.24 5.32 -27.69
CA PRO A 106 -13.80 4.24 -28.47
C PRO A 106 -13.23 2.94 -27.90
N ARG A 107 -14.09 1.96 -27.60
CA ARG A 107 -13.64 0.60 -27.30
C ARG A 107 -12.74 0.21 -28.46
N LYS A 108 -11.43 0.06 -28.21
CA LYS A 108 -10.58 -0.59 -29.19
C LYS A 108 -11.21 -1.96 -29.42
N ALA A 109 -11.74 -2.18 -30.62
CA ALA A 109 -12.07 -3.51 -31.08
C ALA A 109 -10.75 -4.28 -31.08
N GLY A 110 -10.61 -5.17 -30.08
CA GLY A 110 -9.65 -6.26 -30.14
C GLY A 110 -10.28 -7.39 -30.92
#